data_AF-A0A7W8JUE7-F1
#
_entry.id   AF-A0A7W8JUE7-F1
#
_cell.length_a   1.000
_cell.length_b   1.000
_cell.length_c   1.000
_cell.angle_alpha   90.00
_cell.angle_beta   90.00
_cell.angle_gamma   90.00
#
_symmetry.space_group_name_H-M   'P 1'
#
loop_
_entity.id
_entity.type
_entity.pdbx_description
1 polymer ?
#
loop_
_entity_poly.entity_id
_entity_poly.type
_entity_poly.pdbx_seq_one_letter_code
_entity_poly.pdbx_strand_id
1 'polypeptide(L)'
;MRIQILLTALTLALIPVAHAANTSTRPAQPVVQGTQQLDGQNARVGQTFTLGKGSPLNFTLRSAEYSAGRVVIGGEVYYPKADEKLLILHYTVQNPQKGAARYYWADLKFTAVDAQDRNHEFIQAVAREGTTDKLEINLKPAQKVDVMTAIVVPAAGPVPKLIVQRESGTPVLRYDLRTQARGLPAPFADQSGTTALAQVPAAKGKFVTLKWYDVRLDDAKFTTETLGGQAPGAGKRYLTATFTLKNNLGRDTTFSWSDLKPTLKDADGERVEYNQTMLKASRDEKAGGALPKGEEARVRFFFELPSNVAGDSVLLTDESGRTFVFDVKDSK
;
A
#
# COMPACT_ATOMS: atom_id res chain seq x y z
N MET A 1 -1.55 59.25 -59.55
CA MET A 1 -1.05 59.50 -60.93
C MET A 1 0.31 60.16 -60.83
N ARG A 2 1.29 59.75 -61.68
CA ARG A 2 2.74 60.13 -61.73
C ARG A 2 3.60 59.38 -60.70
N ILE A 3 4.36 58.34 -61.05
CA ILE A 3 5.54 58.21 -61.95
C ILE A 3 6.66 59.19 -61.57
N GLN A 4 7.71 58.67 -60.95
CA GLN A 4 9.09 58.98 -61.39
C GLN A 4 10.05 57.85 -61.00
N ILE A 5 10.59 57.23 -62.06
CA ILE A 5 11.76 56.36 -62.10
C ILE A 5 13.00 57.26 -62.05
N LEU A 6 14.03 56.91 -61.28
CA LEU A 6 15.40 57.24 -61.67
C LEU A 6 16.41 56.21 -61.15
N LEU A 7 17.11 55.64 -62.13
CA LEU A 7 18.33 54.86 -62.02
C LEU A 7 19.42 55.68 -61.31
N THR A 8 20.22 55.01 -60.47
CA THR A 8 21.67 55.25 -60.53
C THR A 8 22.42 53.97 -60.20
N ALA A 9 23.28 53.59 -61.14
CA ALA A 9 24.18 52.48 -61.08
C ALA A 9 25.49 52.86 -60.38
N LEU A 10 26.23 51.82 -59.99
CA LEU A 10 27.69 51.74 -60.00
C LEU A 10 28.44 52.34 -58.81
N THR A 11 28.98 51.46 -57.96
CA THR A 11 30.44 51.24 -57.88
C THR A 11 30.72 49.99 -57.03
N LEU A 12 31.25 48.95 -57.68
CA LEU A 12 31.76 47.75 -57.01
C LEU A 12 33.21 48.05 -56.58
N ALA A 13 33.45 48.24 -55.29
CA ALA A 13 34.78 48.26 -54.72
C ALA A 13 35.11 46.86 -54.19
N LEU A 14 36.09 46.21 -54.82
CA LEU A 14 36.70 44.96 -54.36
C LEU A 14 37.50 45.23 -53.09
N ILE A 15 36.97 44.80 -51.94
CA ILE A 15 37.70 44.74 -50.67
C ILE A 15 38.27 43.32 -50.52
N PRO A 16 39.57 43.14 -50.29
CA PRO A 16 40.12 41.83 -49.95
C PRO A 16 39.65 41.43 -48.56
N VAL A 17 38.75 40.45 -48.49
CA VAL A 17 38.34 39.82 -47.24
C VAL A 17 39.46 38.89 -46.79
N ALA A 18 40.21 39.32 -45.77
CA ALA A 18 41.09 38.45 -45.02
C ALA A 18 40.26 37.28 -44.46
N HIS A 19 40.60 36.06 -44.88
CA HIS A 19 40.03 34.84 -44.32
C HIS A 19 40.52 34.71 -42.88
N ALA A 20 39.73 35.19 -41.93
CA ALA A 20 39.85 34.80 -40.54
C ALA A 20 39.54 33.30 -40.46
N ALA A 21 40.52 32.51 -40.04
CA ALA A 21 40.33 31.11 -39.70
C ALA A 21 39.29 31.04 -38.57
N ASN A 22 38.04 30.69 -38.92
CA ASN A 22 37.02 30.32 -37.96
C ASN A 22 37.50 29.04 -37.26
N THR A 23 38.14 29.20 -36.11
CA THR A 23 38.27 28.13 -35.12
C THR A 23 36.85 27.73 -34.75
N SER A 24 36.37 26.64 -35.33
CA SER A 24 35.14 25.97 -34.94
C SER A 24 35.29 25.52 -33.48
N THR A 25 34.94 26.42 -32.55
CA THR A 25 34.73 26.06 -31.16
C THR A 25 33.47 25.21 -31.13
N ARG A 26 33.67 23.88 -31.18
CA ARG A 26 32.65 22.88 -30.88
C ARG A 26 31.96 23.33 -29.59
N PRO A 27 30.64 23.60 -29.57
CA PRO A 27 29.96 23.98 -28.35
C PRO A 27 30.24 22.89 -27.32
N ALA A 28 30.77 23.29 -26.15
CA ALA A 28 31.03 22.39 -25.06
C ALA A 28 29.74 21.63 -24.76
N GLN A 29 29.76 20.31 -24.93
CA GLN A 29 28.63 19.48 -24.53
C GLN A 29 28.34 19.80 -23.06
N PRO A 30 27.06 20.00 -22.68
CA PRO A 30 26.70 20.17 -21.28
C PRO A 30 27.35 19.03 -20.48
N VAL A 31 28.16 19.38 -19.49
CA VAL A 31 28.69 18.39 -18.55
C VAL A 31 27.48 17.84 -17.81
N VAL A 32 26.99 16.69 -18.25
CA VAL A 32 25.99 15.93 -17.52
C VAL A 32 26.65 15.52 -16.22
N GLN A 33 26.38 16.25 -15.13
CA GLN A 33 26.70 15.79 -13.79
C GLN A 33 25.86 14.54 -13.54
N GLY A 34 26.43 13.38 -13.88
CA GLY A 34 25.83 12.10 -13.52
C GLY A 34 25.73 12.03 -12.00
N THR A 35 24.56 11.65 -11.49
CA THR A 35 24.43 11.29 -10.09
C THR A 35 25.36 10.09 -9.84
N GLN A 36 26.30 10.21 -8.89
CA GLN A 36 27.17 9.10 -8.53
C GLN A 36 26.28 7.99 -7.96
N GLN A 37 26.08 6.93 -8.74
CA GLN A 37 25.40 5.73 -8.28
C GLN A 37 26.17 5.19 -7.07
N LEU A 38 25.48 4.88 -5.98
CA LEU A 38 26.12 4.28 -4.81
C LEU A 38 26.92 3.04 -5.24
N ASP A 39 28.16 2.88 -4.77
CA ASP A 39 28.89 1.63 -5.00
C ASP A 39 28.04 0.45 -4.47
N GLY A 40 28.01 -0.67 -5.18
CA GLY A 40 27.24 -1.81 -4.74
C GLY A 40 27.23 -2.97 -5.71
N GLN A 41 26.86 -4.15 -5.20
CA GLN A 41 26.85 -5.40 -5.95
C GLN A 41 25.44 -5.84 -6.29
N ASN A 42 25.28 -6.51 -7.43
CA ASN A 42 24.04 -7.19 -7.79
C ASN A 42 23.89 -8.44 -6.94
N ALA A 43 22.83 -8.50 -6.14
CA ALA A 43 22.54 -9.56 -5.21
C ALA A 43 21.44 -10.48 -5.75
N ARG A 44 21.46 -11.74 -5.30
CA ARG A 44 20.44 -12.75 -5.64
C ARG A 44 19.67 -13.18 -4.39
N VAL A 45 18.37 -13.41 -4.55
CA VAL A 45 17.52 -13.98 -3.48
C VAL A 45 18.11 -15.34 -3.06
N GLY A 46 18.13 -15.61 -1.75
CA GLY A 46 18.72 -16.80 -1.14
C GLY A 46 20.24 -16.75 -0.94
N GLN A 47 20.95 -15.77 -1.52
CA GLN A 47 22.38 -15.62 -1.34
C GLN A 47 22.72 -14.77 -0.11
N THR A 48 23.69 -15.23 0.68
CA THR A 48 24.18 -14.53 1.87
C THR A 48 25.30 -13.55 1.53
N PHE A 49 25.24 -12.35 2.08
CA PHE A 49 26.26 -11.31 1.96
C PHE A 49 26.64 -10.75 3.32
N THR A 50 27.90 -10.36 3.51
CA THR A 50 28.34 -9.62 4.70
C THR A 50 28.24 -8.12 4.44
N LEU A 51 27.51 -7.40 5.28
CA LEU A 51 27.29 -5.95 5.20
C LEU A 51 27.90 -5.25 6.41
N GLY A 52 28.38 -4.02 6.20
CA GLY A 52 29.01 -3.18 7.24
C GLY A 52 30.51 -3.43 7.39
N LYS A 53 31.29 -2.37 7.61
CA LYS A 53 32.74 -2.46 7.82
C LYS A 53 33.09 -2.50 9.31
N GLY A 54 32.46 -1.62 10.11
CA GLY A 54 32.74 -1.49 11.53
C GLY A 54 32.04 -2.54 12.38
N SER A 55 30.81 -2.91 12.01
CA SER A 55 30.03 -3.93 12.70
C SER A 55 29.38 -4.88 11.68
N PRO A 56 30.11 -5.86 11.13
CA PRO A 56 29.59 -6.69 10.05
C PRO A 56 28.40 -7.56 10.50
N LEU A 57 27.42 -7.72 9.60
CA LEU A 57 26.31 -8.67 9.71
C LEU A 57 26.18 -9.46 8.41
N ASN A 58 25.88 -10.74 8.52
CA ASN A 58 25.48 -11.56 7.38
C ASN A 58 23.98 -11.36 7.12
N PHE A 59 23.63 -11.03 5.89
CA PHE A 59 22.27 -10.80 5.42
C PHE A 59 21.92 -11.72 4.27
N THR A 60 20.73 -12.32 4.33
CA THR A 60 20.17 -13.16 3.25
C THR A 60 18.72 -12.77 3.02
N LEU A 61 18.40 -12.16 1.88
CA LEU A 61 17.00 -11.98 1.46
C LEU A 61 16.43 -13.35 1.07
N ARG A 62 15.44 -13.86 1.80
CA ARG A 62 14.83 -15.18 1.52
C ARG A 62 13.69 -15.06 0.51
N SER A 63 12.84 -14.07 0.66
CA SER A 63 11.72 -13.81 -0.25
C SER A 63 11.23 -12.37 -0.13
N ALA A 64 10.48 -11.96 -1.14
CA ALA A 64 9.69 -10.74 -1.13
C ALA A 64 8.29 -11.05 -1.66
N GLU A 65 7.25 -10.46 -1.08
CA GLU A 65 5.86 -10.66 -1.51
C GLU A 65 5.04 -9.39 -1.39
N TYR A 66 4.05 -9.24 -2.27
CA TYR A 66 3.08 -8.17 -2.15
C TYR A 66 1.94 -8.56 -1.22
N SER A 67 1.46 -7.60 -0.44
CA SER A 67 0.26 -7.75 0.39
C SER A 67 -0.64 -6.52 0.31
N ALA A 68 -1.95 -6.76 0.23
CA ALA A 68 -2.98 -5.73 0.40
C ALA A 68 -3.54 -5.69 1.84
N GLY A 69 -3.09 -6.61 2.71
CA GLY A 69 -3.48 -6.67 4.11
C GLY A 69 -2.59 -5.82 5.01
N ARG A 70 -2.94 -5.76 6.30
CA ARG A 70 -2.11 -5.10 7.33
C ARG A 70 -0.95 -5.99 7.79
N VAL A 71 0.12 -5.35 8.20
CA VAL A 71 1.23 -5.94 8.97
C VAL A 71 1.25 -5.29 10.35
N VAL A 72 1.44 -6.09 11.41
CA VAL A 72 1.50 -5.60 12.79
C VAL A 72 2.88 -5.87 13.36
N ILE A 73 3.59 -4.83 13.80
CA ILE A 73 4.93 -4.95 14.40
C ILE A 73 5.00 -4.07 15.65
N GLY A 74 5.24 -4.67 16.81
CA GLY A 74 5.36 -3.94 18.08
C GLY A 74 4.10 -3.20 18.49
N GLY A 75 2.93 -3.70 18.10
CA GLY A 75 1.63 -3.05 18.33
C GLY A 75 1.26 -1.96 17.33
N GLU A 76 2.18 -1.55 16.47
CA GLU A 76 1.89 -0.64 15.35
C GLU A 76 1.25 -1.39 14.19
N VAL A 77 0.24 -0.76 13.56
CA VAL A 77 -0.50 -1.32 12.44
C VAL A 77 -0.12 -0.59 11.16
N TYR A 78 0.58 -1.29 10.27
CA TYR A 78 0.93 -0.82 8.94
C TYR A 78 -0.09 -1.36 7.96
N TYR A 79 -0.94 -0.48 7.43
CA TYR A 79 -2.01 -0.85 6.52
C TYR A 79 -1.93 0.04 5.26
N PRO A 80 -1.84 -0.54 4.06
CA PRO A 80 -1.73 0.25 2.84
C PRO A 80 -3.06 0.92 2.49
N LYS A 81 -2.99 2.14 1.97
CA LYS A 81 -4.15 2.82 1.39
C LYS A 81 -4.65 2.14 0.12
N ALA A 82 -5.79 2.59 -0.40
CA ALA A 82 -6.36 2.05 -1.64
C ALA A 82 -5.41 2.16 -2.86
N ASP A 83 -4.57 3.19 -2.90
CA ASP A 83 -3.57 3.46 -3.92
C ASP A 83 -2.17 2.93 -3.54
N GLU A 84 -2.05 2.14 -2.48
CA GLU A 84 -0.81 1.56 -1.98
C GLU A 84 -0.90 0.02 -1.82
N LYS A 85 0.23 -0.66 -1.77
CA LYS A 85 0.35 -2.04 -1.28
C LYS A 85 1.61 -2.16 -0.43
N LEU A 86 1.72 -3.24 0.33
CA LEU A 86 2.95 -3.55 1.05
C LEU A 86 3.83 -4.46 0.19
N LEU A 87 5.12 -4.16 0.12
CA LEU A 87 6.17 -5.11 -0.22
C LEU A 87 6.74 -5.66 1.08
N ILE A 88 6.41 -6.90 1.42
CA ILE A 88 6.90 -7.60 2.60
C ILE A 88 8.23 -8.28 2.25
N LEU A 89 9.24 -8.07 3.08
CA LEU A 89 10.56 -8.67 2.94
C LEU A 89 10.79 -9.69 4.06
N HIS A 90 11.18 -10.90 3.69
CA HIS A 90 11.56 -11.96 4.61
C HIS A 90 13.05 -12.23 4.45
N TYR A 91 13.81 -12.11 5.52
CA TYR A 91 15.27 -12.19 5.45
C TYR A 91 15.89 -12.74 6.74
N THR A 92 17.10 -13.29 6.61
CA THR A 92 17.86 -13.81 7.75
C THR A 92 19.00 -12.85 8.03
N VAL A 93 19.20 -12.58 9.32
CA VAL A 93 20.39 -11.89 9.82
C VAL A 93 21.20 -12.85 10.67
N GLN A 94 22.51 -12.86 10.49
CA GLN A 94 23.44 -13.64 11.27
C GLN A 94 24.60 -12.78 11.75
N ASN A 95 25.05 -13.02 12.98
CA ASN A 95 26.27 -12.41 13.51
C ASN A 95 27.51 -13.23 13.08
N PRO A 96 28.39 -12.71 12.19
CA PRO A 96 29.63 -13.38 11.80
C PRO A 96 30.79 -13.13 12.78
N GLN A 97 30.60 -12.26 13.78
CA GLN A 97 31.66 -11.80 14.67
C GLN A 97 31.92 -12.80 15.80
N LYS A 98 33.09 -12.69 16.43
CA LYS A 98 33.47 -13.49 17.60
C LYS A 98 32.81 -13.02 18.90
N GLY A 99 32.30 -11.79 18.93
CA GLY A 99 31.56 -11.20 20.05
C GLY A 99 30.06 -11.10 19.76
N ALA A 100 29.28 -10.73 20.77
CA ALA A 100 27.87 -10.44 20.57
C ALA A 100 27.67 -9.17 19.72
N ALA A 101 26.66 -9.16 18.86
CA ALA A 101 26.31 -8.01 18.03
C ALA A 101 24.83 -7.66 18.25
N ARG A 102 24.55 -6.38 18.54
CA ARG A 102 23.18 -5.89 18.61
C ARG A 102 22.58 -5.86 17.21
N TYR A 103 21.31 -6.24 17.11
CA TYR A 103 20.50 -6.14 15.91
C TYR A 103 19.11 -5.56 16.23
N TYR A 104 18.70 -4.51 15.51
CA TYR A 104 17.37 -3.90 15.57
C TYR A 104 17.03 -3.18 14.24
N TRP A 105 15.87 -2.54 14.13
CA TRP A 105 15.35 -1.99 12.87
C TRP A 105 16.29 -1.00 12.15
N ALA A 106 17.14 -0.23 12.85
CA ALA A 106 17.98 0.79 12.22
C ALA A 106 19.29 0.22 11.63
N ASP A 107 19.58 -1.06 11.91
CA ASP A 107 20.80 -1.74 11.45
C ASP A 107 20.81 -2.02 9.94
N LEU A 108 19.64 -2.03 9.30
CA LEU A 108 19.47 -2.22 7.88
C LEU A 108 18.44 -1.23 7.36
N LYS A 109 18.78 -0.52 6.29
CA LYS A 109 17.90 0.33 5.51
C LYS A 109 17.50 -0.40 4.25
N PHE A 110 16.21 -0.37 3.95
CA PHE A 110 15.64 -0.94 2.74
C PHE A 110 14.95 0.16 1.94
N THR A 111 15.25 0.22 0.64
CA THR A 111 14.63 1.14 -0.29
C THR A 111 14.10 0.36 -1.49
N ALA A 112 12.78 0.38 -1.67
CA ALA A 112 12.16 -0.08 -2.90
C ALA A 112 12.19 1.03 -3.95
N VAL A 113 12.43 0.68 -5.21
CA VAL A 113 12.29 1.60 -6.35
C VAL A 113 11.11 1.12 -7.18
N ASP A 114 10.11 1.97 -7.37
CA ASP A 114 8.92 1.64 -8.16
C ASP A 114 9.18 1.72 -9.67
N ALA A 115 8.17 1.39 -10.47
CA ALA A 115 8.26 1.41 -11.94
C ALA A 115 8.41 2.84 -12.52
N GLN A 116 8.25 3.88 -11.70
CA GLN A 116 8.44 5.28 -12.05
C GLN A 116 9.77 5.83 -11.48
N ASP A 117 10.69 4.95 -11.07
CA ASP A 117 11.98 5.26 -10.48
C ASP A 117 11.89 6.09 -9.17
N ARG A 118 10.76 6.03 -8.46
CA ARG A 118 10.62 6.67 -7.14
C ARG A 118 11.04 5.73 -6.03
N ASN A 119 11.75 6.28 -5.06
CA ASN A 119 12.23 5.56 -3.89
C ASN A 119 11.17 5.55 -2.78
N HIS A 120 11.00 4.38 -2.17
CA HIS A 120 10.11 4.14 -1.03
C HIS A 120 10.92 3.49 0.09
N GLU A 121 10.96 4.13 1.25
CA GLU A 121 11.65 3.60 2.42
C GLU A 121 10.78 2.61 3.20
N PHE A 122 11.41 1.61 3.79
CA PHE A 122 10.71 0.70 4.69
C PHE A 122 10.11 1.39 5.91
N ILE A 123 9.17 0.70 6.54
CA ILE A 123 8.37 1.19 7.68
C ILE A 123 9.16 1.42 8.98
N GLN A 124 10.50 1.35 8.95
CA GLN A 124 11.38 1.54 10.11
C GLN A 124 11.05 0.62 11.31
N ALA A 125 10.48 -0.55 11.01
CA ALA A 125 10.13 -1.56 12.01
C ALA A 125 10.46 -2.96 11.47
N VAL A 126 10.92 -3.83 12.36
CA VAL A 126 11.25 -5.23 12.05
C VAL A 126 10.67 -6.13 13.12
N ALA A 127 10.16 -7.29 12.71
CA ALA A 127 9.65 -8.32 13.61
C ALA A 127 10.41 -9.63 13.43
N ARG A 128 10.42 -10.47 14.46
CA ARG A 128 10.82 -11.87 14.27
C ARG A 128 9.80 -12.53 13.35
N GLU A 129 10.29 -13.27 12.36
CA GLU A 129 9.46 -14.01 11.41
C GLU A 129 8.38 -14.84 12.13
N GLY A 130 7.14 -14.78 11.65
CA GLY A 130 6.01 -15.51 12.24
C GLY A 130 5.45 -14.91 13.54
N THR A 131 5.92 -13.74 13.97
CA THR A 131 5.43 -13.04 15.17
C THR A 131 5.08 -11.59 14.85
N THR A 132 4.39 -10.92 15.77
CA THR A 132 4.14 -9.47 15.71
C THR A 132 5.09 -8.67 16.62
N ASP A 133 6.02 -9.35 17.29
CA ASP A 133 6.89 -8.73 18.28
C ASP A 133 8.02 -7.97 17.58
N LYS A 134 8.21 -6.71 17.98
CA LYS A 134 9.34 -5.91 17.50
C LYS A 134 10.64 -6.61 17.88
N LEU A 135 11.54 -6.76 16.92
CA LEU A 135 12.82 -7.44 17.15
C LEU A 135 13.90 -6.43 17.54
N GLU A 136 14.43 -6.61 18.73
CA GLU A 136 15.67 -6.01 19.23
C GLU A 136 16.41 -7.09 20.03
N ILE A 137 17.62 -7.46 19.59
CA ILE A 137 18.31 -8.62 20.15
C ILE A 137 19.83 -8.45 20.10
N ASN A 138 20.54 -9.03 21.07
CA ASN A 138 21.98 -9.25 20.99
C ASN A 138 22.25 -10.66 20.45
N LEU A 139 22.67 -10.74 19.19
CA LEU A 139 23.02 -11.98 18.53
C LEU A 139 24.37 -12.48 19.05
N LYS A 140 24.38 -13.70 19.60
CA LYS A 140 25.63 -14.42 19.93
C LYS A 140 26.43 -14.73 18.66
N PRO A 141 27.73 -15.04 18.77
CA PRO A 141 28.54 -15.48 17.63
C PRO A 141 27.85 -16.61 16.85
N ALA A 142 27.83 -16.50 15.52
CA ALA A 142 27.18 -17.40 14.58
C ALA A 142 25.65 -17.54 14.70
N GLN A 143 24.99 -16.88 15.68
CA GLN A 143 23.55 -16.93 15.85
C GLN A 143 22.84 -16.28 14.65
N LYS A 144 21.80 -16.95 14.17
CA LYS A 144 20.90 -16.48 13.11
C LYS A 144 19.54 -16.11 13.70
N VAL A 145 18.86 -15.17 13.07
CA VAL A 145 17.46 -14.86 13.32
C VAL A 145 16.76 -14.56 12.00
N ASP A 146 15.56 -15.10 11.85
CA ASP A 146 14.68 -14.79 10.73
C ASP A 146 13.81 -13.59 11.08
N VAL A 147 13.73 -12.66 10.14
CA VAL A 147 13.20 -11.32 10.33
C VAL A 147 12.28 -10.97 9.18
N MET A 148 11.21 -10.24 9.49
CA MET A 148 10.36 -9.61 8.49
C MET A 148 10.34 -8.08 8.63
N THR A 149 10.11 -7.39 7.52
CA THR A 149 9.74 -5.96 7.47
C THR A 149 8.84 -5.70 6.26
N ALA A 150 8.35 -4.47 6.11
CA ALA A 150 7.54 -4.08 4.97
C ALA A 150 7.94 -2.70 4.42
N ILE A 151 7.60 -2.45 3.16
CA ILE A 151 7.74 -1.17 2.49
C ILE A 151 6.38 -0.81 1.91
N VAL A 152 5.87 0.39 2.17
CA VAL A 152 4.67 0.90 1.50
C VAL A 152 5.08 1.34 0.10
N VAL A 153 4.42 0.80 -0.93
CA VAL A 153 4.69 1.10 -2.34
C VAL A 153 3.38 1.35 -3.07
N PRO A 154 3.39 1.98 -4.27
CA PRO A 154 2.16 2.21 -5.02
C PRO A 154 1.40 0.92 -5.31
N ALA A 155 0.07 0.98 -5.32
CA ALA A 155 -0.79 -0.15 -5.65
C ALA A 155 -0.52 -0.66 -7.06
N ALA A 156 -0.27 0.24 -8.02
CA ALA A 156 -0.08 -0.08 -9.43
C ALA A 156 1.31 -0.67 -9.74
N GLY A 157 1.33 -1.75 -10.53
CA GLY A 157 2.53 -2.28 -11.16
C GLY A 157 3.56 -2.93 -10.22
N PRO A 158 4.64 -3.47 -10.79
CA PRO A 158 5.69 -4.11 -10.00
C PRO A 158 6.58 -3.08 -9.29
N VAL A 159 7.32 -3.56 -8.29
CA VAL A 159 8.51 -2.92 -7.71
C VAL A 159 9.73 -3.60 -8.34
N PRO A 160 10.42 -2.98 -9.31
CA PRO A 160 11.49 -3.66 -10.03
C PRO A 160 12.76 -3.88 -9.22
N LYS A 161 13.04 -3.05 -8.21
CA LYS A 161 14.34 -3.02 -7.54
C LYS A 161 14.21 -2.82 -6.04
N LEU A 162 15.05 -3.53 -5.30
CA LEU A 162 15.25 -3.33 -3.86
C LEU A 162 16.73 -3.06 -3.59
N ILE A 163 16.99 -2.04 -2.77
CA ILE A 163 18.32 -1.67 -2.30
C ILE A 163 18.40 -1.95 -0.80
N VAL A 164 19.47 -2.62 -0.37
CA VAL A 164 19.73 -2.91 1.05
C VAL A 164 21.07 -2.29 1.45
N GLN A 165 21.07 -1.55 2.56
CA GLN A 165 22.24 -0.86 3.08
C GLN A 165 22.32 -1.00 4.60
N ARG A 166 23.53 -1.12 5.15
CA ARG A 166 23.77 -1.11 6.60
C ARG A 166 24.34 0.22 7.09
N GLU A 167 25.45 0.66 6.48
CA GLU A 167 26.15 1.90 6.84
C GLU A 167 26.12 2.87 5.66
N SER A 168 25.95 4.16 5.92
CA SER A 168 26.02 5.18 4.86
C SER A 168 27.45 5.28 4.30
N GLY A 169 27.59 5.49 2.99
CA GLY A 169 28.90 5.51 2.33
C GLY A 169 29.57 4.13 2.19
N THR A 170 28.85 3.04 2.47
CA THR A 170 29.32 1.66 2.20
C THR A 170 28.59 1.04 1.01
N PRO A 171 29.17 -0.01 0.37
CA PRO A 171 28.54 -0.68 -0.74
C PRO A 171 27.14 -1.22 -0.39
N VAL A 172 26.19 -1.02 -1.30
CA VAL A 172 24.81 -1.51 -1.15
C VAL A 172 24.60 -2.84 -1.89
N LEU A 173 23.58 -3.59 -1.48
CA LEU A 173 23.07 -4.70 -2.27
C LEU A 173 21.94 -4.21 -3.17
N ARG A 174 21.92 -4.67 -4.43
CA ARG A 174 20.83 -4.39 -5.37
C ARG A 174 20.18 -5.68 -5.82
N TYR A 175 18.90 -5.82 -5.54
CA TYR A 175 18.08 -6.93 -5.99
C TYR A 175 17.18 -6.50 -7.14
N ASP A 176 17.09 -7.33 -8.17
CA ASP A 176 16.05 -7.25 -9.20
C ASP A 176 14.85 -8.09 -8.77
N LEU A 177 13.71 -7.43 -8.55
CA LEU A 177 12.51 -8.05 -8.01
C LEU A 177 11.44 -8.35 -9.07
N ARG A 178 11.66 -7.95 -10.34
CA ARG A 178 10.64 -8.06 -11.42
C ARG A 178 10.03 -9.46 -11.57
N THR A 179 10.82 -10.50 -11.32
CA THR A 179 10.39 -11.90 -11.40
C THR A 179 10.51 -12.65 -10.08
N GLN A 180 10.89 -11.96 -9.00
CA GLN A 180 11.23 -12.58 -7.72
C GLN A 180 10.19 -12.29 -6.63
N ALA A 181 9.50 -11.14 -6.71
CA ALA A 181 8.44 -10.81 -5.76
C ALA A 181 7.19 -11.64 -6.06
N ARG A 182 6.68 -12.33 -5.03
CA ARG A 182 5.41 -13.06 -5.14
C ARG A 182 4.25 -12.05 -5.31
N GLY A 183 3.40 -12.32 -6.30
CA GLY A 183 2.21 -11.54 -6.59
C GLY A 183 1.17 -11.56 -5.47
N LEU A 184 0.30 -10.56 -5.47
CA LEU A 184 -0.91 -10.52 -4.67
C LEU A 184 -1.85 -11.68 -5.05
N PRO A 185 -2.46 -12.36 -4.07
CA PRO A 185 -3.47 -13.37 -4.36
C PRO A 185 -4.78 -12.72 -4.82
N ALA A 186 -5.58 -13.46 -5.60
CA ALA A 186 -6.98 -13.12 -5.79
C ALA A 186 -7.73 -13.12 -4.44
N PRO A 187 -8.75 -12.27 -4.23
CA PRO A 187 -9.32 -11.31 -5.18
C PRO A 187 -8.66 -9.91 -5.13
N PHE A 188 -7.47 -9.77 -4.52
CA PHE A 188 -6.86 -8.46 -4.26
C PHE A 188 -6.08 -7.88 -5.44
N ALA A 189 -5.85 -8.67 -6.49
CA ALA A 189 -4.93 -8.35 -7.58
C ALA A 189 -5.63 -8.25 -8.93
N ASP A 190 -5.05 -7.46 -9.83
CA ASP A 190 -5.32 -7.58 -11.26
C ASP A 190 -4.73 -8.90 -11.83
N GLN A 191 -4.92 -9.12 -13.13
CA GLN A 191 -4.40 -10.32 -13.81
C GLN A 191 -2.88 -10.46 -13.74
N SER A 192 -2.14 -9.36 -13.55
CA SER A 192 -0.67 -9.40 -13.41
C SER A 192 -0.21 -9.91 -12.04
N GLY A 193 -1.07 -9.86 -11.02
CA GLY A 193 -0.70 -10.13 -9.64
C GLY A 193 0.13 -9.01 -8.99
N THR A 194 0.52 -7.97 -9.72
CA THR A 194 1.38 -6.88 -9.21
C THR A 194 0.62 -5.61 -8.92
N THR A 195 -0.58 -5.42 -9.48
CA THR A 195 -1.44 -4.28 -9.17
C THR A 195 -2.51 -4.66 -8.16
N ALA A 196 -2.60 -3.92 -7.06
CA ALA A 196 -3.66 -4.09 -6.07
C ALA A 196 -4.96 -3.36 -6.47
N LEU A 197 -6.11 -4.02 -6.34
CA LEU A 197 -7.42 -3.48 -6.72
C LEU A 197 -7.97 -2.53 -5.65
N ALA A 198 -8.37 -1.31 -6.03
CA ALA A 198 -8.99 -0.34 -5.11
C ALA A 198 -10.31 -0.86 -4.49
N GLN A 199 -11.07 -1.61 -5.28
CA GLN A 199 -12.28 -2.30 -4.86
C GLN A 199 -12.05 -3.81 -4.95
N VAL A 200 -12.34 -4.52 -3.86
CA VAL A 200 -12.07 -5.95 -3.74
C VAL A 200 -13.40 -6.68 -3.52
N PRO A 201 -13.80 -7.59 -4.42
CA PRO A 201 -14.95 -8.45 -4.19
C PRO A 201 -14.75 -9.27 -2.90
N ALA A 202 -15.75 -9.24 -2.02
CA ALA A 202 -15.75 -9.95 -0.76
C ALA A 202 -16.95 -10.92 -0.69
N ALA A 203 -16.66 -12.18 -0.37
CA ALA A 203 -17.69 -13.20 -0.27
C ALA A 203 -18.45 -13.10 1.07
N LYS A 204 -19.79 -13.23 1.01
CA LYS A 204 -20.63 -13.40 2.20
C LYS A 204 -20.10 -14.57 3.06
N GLY A 205 -20.06 -14.39 4.37
CA GLY A 205 -19.56 -15.42 5.29
C GLY A 205 -18.03 -15.58 5.33
N LYS A 206 -17.25 -14.74 4.63
CA LYS A 206 -15.78 -14.70 4.73
C LYS A 206 -15.28 -13.41 5.36
N PHE A 207 -14.26 -13.52 6.20
CA PHE A 207 -13.57 -12.36 6.78
C PHE A 207 -12.66 -11.71 5.75
N VAL A 208 -12.67 -10.39 5.73
CA VAL A 208 -11.71 -9.54 5.03
C VAL A 208 -11.06 -8.58 6.04
N THR A 209 -9.84 -8.14 5.75
CA THR A 209 -9.02 -7.36 6.69
C THR A 209 -9.12 -5.87 6.40
N LEU A 210 -9.68 -5.11 7.35
CA LEU A 210 -9.56 -3.65 7.45
C LEU A 210 -8.32 -3.29 8.29
N LYS A 211 -8.07 -2.01 8.54
CA LYS A 211 -6.94 -1.57 9.37
C LYS A 211 -7.05 -2.11 10.79
N TRP A 212 -8.19 -1.91 11.44
CA TRP A 212 -8.36 -2.20 12.87
C TRP A 212 -9.11 -3.49 13.18
N TYR A 213 -9.87 -3.99 12.20
CA TYR A 213 -10.76 -5.15 12.38
C TYR A 213 -10.64 -6.09 11.21
N ASP A 214 -11.02 -7.34 11.43
CA ASP A 214 -11.46 -8.19 10.34
C ASP A 214 -12.98 -8.15 10.31
N VAL A 215 -13.57 -8.05 9.12
CA VAL A 215 -15.01 -7.87 8.94
C VAL A 215 -15.59 -8.93 8.04
N ARG A 216 -16.80 -9.38 8.35
CA ARG A 216 -17.54 -10.37 7.57
C ARG A 216 -18.99 -9.95 7.46
N LEU A 217 -19.53 -9.95 6.25
CA LEU A 217 -20.99 -9.86 6.06
C LEU A 217 -21.62 -11.21 6.46
N ASP A 218 -22.47 -11.19 7.48
CA ASP A 218 -23.22 -12.37 7.92
C ASP A 218 -24.52 -12.50 7.14
N ASP A 219 -25.28 -11.42 7.03
CA ASP A 219 -26.61 -11.43 6.42
C ASP A 219 -27.06 -10.06 5.88
N ALA A 220 -27.98 -10.07 4.92
CA ALA A 220 -28.64 -8.88 4.41
C ALA A 220 -30.14 -9.17 4.15
N LYS A 221 -31.01 -8.27 4.59
CA LYS A 221 -32.47 -8.45 4.53
C LYS A 221 -33.24 -7.13 4.52
N PHE A 222 -34.43 -7.13 3.94
CA PHE A 222 -35.34 -6.00 3.98
C PHE A 222 -36.19 -5.97 5.25
N THR A 223 -36.60 -4.77 5.68
CA THR A 223 -37.57 -4.58 6.76
C THR A 223 -38.32 -3.26 6.61
N THR A 224 -39.56 -3.22 7.10
CA THR A 224 -40.36 -1.99 7.24
C THR A 224 -40.45 -1.53 8.70
N GLU A 225 -39.77 -2.23 9.61
CA GLU A 225 -39.73 -1.87 11.03
C GLU A 225 -39.00 -0.55 11.27
N THR A 226 -39.29 0.08 12.40
CA THR A 226 -38.54 1.23 12.90
C THR A 226 -37.12 0.79 13.26
N LEU A 227 -36.12 1.53 12.78
CA LEU A 227 -34.70 1.31 13.10
C LEU A 227 -34.08 2.62 13.57
N GLY A 228 -33.30 2.58 14.66
CA GLY A 228 -32.71 3.76 15.26
C GLY A 228 -33.74 4.81 15.69
N GLY A 229 -34.96 4.38 16.01
CA GLY A 229 -36.09 5.27 16.33
C GLY A 229 -36.72 5.96 15.11
N GLN A 230 -36.39 5.55 13.88
CA GLN A 230 -36.96 6.11 12.65
C GLN A 230 -37.63 5.03 11.80
N ALA A 231 -38.91 5.20 11.49
CA ALA A 231 -39.59 4.39 10.48
C ALA A 231 -39.11 4.78 9.08
N PRO A 232 -39.11 3.85 8.10
CA PRO A 232 -38.88 4.21 6.71
C PRO A 232 -39.88 5.28 6.25
N GLY A 233 -39.44 6.14 5.33
CA GLY A 233 -40.32 7.06 4.63
C GLY A 233 -41.45 6.34 3.88
N ALA A 234 -42.52 7.07 3.57
CA ALA A 234 -43.65 6.51 2.83
C ALA A 234 -43.19 5.91 1.49
N GLY A 235 -43.62 4.67 1.20
CA GLY A 235 -43.23 3.94 -0.01
C GLY A 235 -41.80 3.39 0.01
N LYS A 236 -41.15 3.40 1.16
CA LYS A 236 -39.77 2.90 1.34
C LYS A 236 -39.69 1.77 2.36
N ARG A 237 -38.54 1.12 2.37
CA ARG A 237 -38.13 0.07 3.31
C ARG A 237 -36.64 0.20 3.61
N TYR A 238 -36.18 -0.40 4.70
CA TYR A 238 -34.74 -0.51 4.96
C TYR A 238 -34.18 -1.80 4.38
N LEU A 239 -33.03 -1.73 3.72
CA LEU A 239 -32.11 -2.85 3.58
C LEU A 239 -31.17 -2.83 4.78
N THR A 240 -31.15 -3.91 5.55
CA THR A 240 -30.21 -4.09 6.67
C THR A 240 -29.10 -5.03 6.30
N ALA A 241 -27.87 -4.71 6.67
CA ALA A 241 -26.69 -5.56 6.47
C ALA A 241 -26.01 -5.81 7.81
N THR A 242 -25.96 -7.07 8.24
CA THR A 242 -25.38 -7.50 9.52
C THR A 242 -23.95 -7.94 9.30
N PHE A 243 -23.02 -7.33 10.02
CA PHE A 243 -21.60 -7.64 9.98
C PHE A 243 -21.11 -8.17 11.33
N THR A 244 -20.13 -9.06 11.27
CA THR A 244 -19.26 -9.40 12.41
C THR A 244 -17.94 -8.63 12.27
N LEU A 245 -17.58 -7.87 13.29
CA LEU A 245 -16.27 -7.24 13.47
C LEU A 245 -15.45 -8.08 14.43
N LYS A 246 -14.22 -8.42 14.06
CA LYS A 246 -13.29 -9.20 14.89
C LYS A 246 -12.03 -8.39 15.18
N ASN A 247 -11.64 -8.31 16.44
CA ASN A 247 -10.35 -7.74 16.80
C ASN A 247 -9.25 -8.83 16.74
N ASN A 248 -8.58 -8.91 15.59
CA ASN A 248 -7.42 -9.79 15.40
C ASN A 248 -6.07 -9.10 15.70
N LEU A 249 -6.08 -7.96 16.40
CA LEU A 249 -4.85 -7.28 16.81
C LEU A 249 -4.28 -7.89 18.09
N GLY A 250 -3.02 -7.59 18.37
CA GLY A 250 -2.34 -8.00 19.60
C GLY A 250 -2.81 -7.28 20.87
N ARG A 251 -3.80 -6.38 20.78
CA ARG A 251 -4.26 -5.48 21.84
C ARG A 251 -5.77 -5.22 21.74
N ASP A 252 -6.35 -4.71 22.82
CA ASP A 252 -7.73 -4.21 22.83
C ASP A 252 -7.88 -3.00 21.91
N THR A 253 -9.09 -2.81 21.39
CA THR A 253 -9.45 -1.66 20.55
C THR A 253 -10.85 -1.17 20.91
N THR A 254 -11.32 -0.11 20.26
CA THR A 254 -12.68 0.42 20.39
C THR A 254 -13.29 0.59 19.03
N PHE A 255 -14.55 0.18 18.86
CA PHE A 255 -15.27 0.35 17.60
C PHE A 255 -16.46 1.30 17.79
N SER A 256 -16.78 2.02 16.72
CA SER A 256 -17.84 3.01 16.65
C SER A 256 -18.36 3.15 15.22
N TRP A 257 -19.48 3.85 15.05
CA TRP A 257 -20.06 4.08 13.73
C TRP A 257 -19.12 4.86 12.80
N SER A 258 -18.25 5.71 13.35
CA SER A 258 -17.35 6.55 12.55
C SER A 258 -16.15 5.81 11.97
N ASP A 259 -15.83 4.63 12.50
CA ASP A 259 -14.69 3.81 12.05
C ASP A 259 -14.96 3.08 10.73
N LEU A 260 -16.21 3.07 10.29
CA LEU A 260 -16.68 2.35 9.11
C LEU A 260 -17.49 3.30 8.22
N LYS A 261 -17.34 3.15 6.90
CA LYS A 261 -18.09 3.91 5.89
C LYS A 261 -18.78 2.95 4.94
N PRO A 262 -19.86 2.29 5.41
CA PRO A 262 -20.63 1.42 4.55
C PRO A 262 -21.51 2.26 3.63
N THR A 263 -21.48 2.00 2.32
CA THR A 263 -22.42 2.58 1.36
C THR A 263 -23.11 1.48 0.59
N LEU A 264 -24.38 1.67 0.27
CA LEU A 264 -25.12 0.73 -0.54
C LEU A 264 -25.14 1.24 -1.99
N LYS A 265 -24.91 0.32 -2.92
CA LYS A 265 -25.28 0.48 -4.31
C LYS A 265 -26.56 -0.31 -4.55
N ASP A 266 -27.57 0.31 -5.15
CA ASP A 266 -28.82 -0.37 -5.47
C ASP A 266 -28.81 -1.00 -6.88
N ALA A 267 -29.89 -1.70 -7.22
CA ALA A 267 -30.03 -2.42 -8.48
C ALA A 267 -30.05 -1.49 -9.71
N ASP A 268 -30.40 -0.21 -9.54
CA ASP A 268 -30.38 0.81 -10.59
C ASP A 268 -28.99 1.46 -10.73
N GLY A 269 -28.08 1.14 -9.80
CA GLY A 269 -26.71 1.63 -9.77
C GLY A 269 -26.55 2.93 -8.99
N GLU A 270 -27.60 3.41 -8.32
CA GLU A 270 -27.55 4.58 -7.46
C GLU A 270 -26.84 4.26 -6.14
N ARG A 271 -26.25 5.30 -5.55
CA ARG A 271 -25.52 5.20 -4.29
C ARG A 271 -26.37 5.75 -3.16
N VAL A 272 -26.61 4.92 -2.15
CA VAL A 272 -27.23 5.30 -0.89
C VAL A 272 -26.14 5.51 0.16
N GLU A 273 -26.01 6.75 0.61
CA GLU A 273 -24.99 7.13 1.59
C GLU A 273 -25.26 6.57 2.98
N TYR A 274 -24.18 6.47 3.76
CA TYR A 274 -24.26 6.05 5.15
C TYR A 274 -25.02 7.06 6.00
N ASN A 275 -26.07 6.62 6.70
CA ASN A 275 -26.80 7.46 7.66
C ASN A 275 -26.06 7.69 9.00
N GLN A 276 -24.79 7.31 9.09
CA GLN A 276 -23.94 7.48 10.27
C GLN A 276 -24.48 6.80 11.54
N THR A 277 -25.31 5.77 11.37
CA THR A 277 -25.87 4.99 12.48
C THR A 277 -25.42 3.54 12.36
N MET A 278 -24.89 3.00 13.45
CA MET A 278 -24.53 1.60 13.58
C MET A 278 -25.31 1.01 14.75
N LEU A 279 -26.05 -0.07 14.52
CA LEU A 279 -26.88 -0.72 15.53
C LEU A 279 -26.27 -2.04 15.96
N LYS A 280 -26.66 -2.54 17.13
CA LYS A 280 -26.38 -3.92 17.52
C LYS A 280 -27.14 -4.86 16.58
N ALA A 281 -26.56 -6.02 16.26
CA ALA A 281 -27.21 -6.94 15.32
C ALA A 281 -28.57 -7.47 15.82
N SER A 282 -28.71 -7.69 17.13
CA SER A 282 -29.91 -8.31 17.75
C SER A 282 -30.89 -7.33 18.38
N ARG A 283 -30.55 -6.04 18.49
CA ARG A 283 -31.34 -5.03 19.21
C ARG A 283 -31.26 -3.69 18.50
N ASP A 284 -32.34 -2.92 18.55
CA ASP A 284 -32.38 -1.55 18.02
C ASP A 284 -31.71 -0.54 18.97
N GLU A 285 -30.46 -0.82 19.31
CA GLU A 285 -29.61 0.01 20.16
C GLU A 285 -28.35 0.38 19.39
N LYS A 286 -27.82 1.59 19.58
CA LYS A 286 -26.53 1.98 18.98
C LYS A 286 -25.42 1.01 19.40
N ALA A 287 -24.59 0.62 18.44
CA ALA A 287 -23.42 -0.22 18.67
C ALA A 287 -22.16 0.64 18.73
N GLY A 288 -21.29 0.26 19.66
CA GLY A 288 -19.97 0.82 19.86
C GLY A 288 -19.45 0.48 21.24
N GLY A 289 -18.15 0.62 21.45
CA GLY A 289 -17.50 0.38 22.73
C GLY A 289 -16.16 -0.33 22.58
N ALA A 290 -15.66 -0.87 23.70
CA ALA A 290 -14.45 -1.69 23.70
C ALA A 290 -14.68 -3.01 22.97
N LEU A 291 -13.67 -3.45 22.22
CA LEU A 291 -13.57 -4.76 21.60
C LEU A 291 -12.23 -5.38 22.02
N PRO A 292 -12.23 -6.24 23.05
CA PRO A 292 -11.01 -6.86 23.54
C PRO A 292 -10.30 -7.69 22.46
N LYS A 293 -9.01 -7.95 22.67
CA LYS A 293 -8.23 -8.82 21.78
C LYS A 293 -8.91 -10.18 21.59
N GLY A 294 -9.10 -10.58 20.33
CA GLY A 294 -9.66 -11.87 19.95
C GLY A 294 -11.19 -11.93 19.96
N GLU A 295 -11.86 -10.90 20.48
CA GLU A 295 -13.32 -10.86 20.59
C GLU A 295 -13.99 -10.40 19.28
N GLU A 296 -15.28 -10.72 19.18
CA GLU A 296 -16.15 -10.37 18.06
C GLU A 296 -17.34 -9.50 18.52
N ALA A 297 -17.72 -8.53 17.69
CA ALA A 297 -18.93 -7.73 17.84
C ALA A 297 -19.80 -7.85 16.59
N ARG A 298 -21.11 -8.06 16.80
CA ARG A 298 -22.09 -8.11 15.70
C ARG A 298 -22.85 -6.80 15.59
N VAL A 299 -22.72 -6.16 14.44
CA VAL A 299 -23.30 -4.85 14.14
C VAL A 299 -24.21 -4.93 12.93
N ARG A 300 -25.10 -3.96 12.80
CA ARG A 300 -26.03 -3.85 11.67
C ARG A 300 -26.04 -2.42 11.15
N PHE A 301 -25.81 -2.29 9.85
CA PHE A 301 -26.06 -1.09 9.08
C PHE A 301 -27.41 -1.19 8.41
N PHE A 302 -28.00 -0.04 8.07
CA PHE A 302 -29.26 0.00 7.35
C PHE A 302 -29.30 1.19 6.40
N PHE A 303 -29.98 0.98 5.28
CA PHE A 303 -30.07 1.91 4.16
C PHE A 303 -31.53 2.00 3.73
N GLU A 304 -32.04 3.19 3.50
CA GLU A 304 -33.40 3.39 3.05
C GLU A 304 -33.48 3.29 1.53
N LEU A 305 -34.40 2.46 1.02
CA LEU A 305 -34.64 2.27 -0.40
C LEU A 305 -36.14 2.35 -0.72
N PRO A 306 -36.53 2.78 -1.94
CA PRO A 306 -37.87 2.56 -2.43
C PRO A 306 -38.28 1.08 -2.33
N SER A 307 -39.54 0.81 -1.99
CA SER A 307 -40.01 -0.57 -1.74
C SER A 307 -39.90 -1.50 -2.95
N ASN A 308 -39.84 -0.95 -4.16
CA ASN A 308 -39.68 -1.68 -5.42
C ASN A 308 -38.23 -1.79 -5.92
N VAL A 309 -37.26 -1.21 -5.20
CA VAL A 309 -35.84 -1.26 -5.56
C VAL A 309 -35.12 -2.30 -4.69
N ALA A 310 -34.23 -3.07 -5.31
CA ALA A 310 -33.38 -4.06 -4.64
C ALA A 310 -31.97 -3.51 -4.37
N GLY A 311 -31.25 -4.10 -3.42
CA GLY A 311 -29.83 -3.79 -3.23
C GLY A 311 -28.97 -4.57 -4.23
N ASP A 312 -27.89 -3.97 -4.74
CA ASP A 312 -26.86 -4.63 -5.55
C ASP A 312 -25.69 -5.07 -4.67
N SER A 313 -25.04 -4.11 -4.00
CA SER A 313 -23.86 -4.39 -3.18
C SER A 313 -23.68 -3.41 -2.02
N VAL A 314 -23.17 -3.91 -0.90
CA VAL A 314 -22.68 -3.08 0.21
C VAL A 314 -21.17 -2.92 0.05
N LEU A 315 -20.73 -1.67 -0.10
CA LEU A 315 -19.34 -1.26 -0.16
C LEU A 315 -18.91 -0.86 1.26
N LEU A 316 -17.90 -1.51 1.82
CA LEU A 316 -17.40 -1.25 3.17
C LEU A 316 -15.92 -0.84 3.13
N THR A 317 -15.59 0.25 3.81
CA THR A 317 -14.22 0.72 4.03
C THR A 317 -14.10 1.36 5.42
N ASP A 318 -12.88 1.58 5.90
CA ASP A 318 -12.54 2.32 7.12
C ASP A 318 -11.90 3.69 6.81
N GLU A 319 -12.17 4.23 5.62
CA GLU A 319 -11.57 5.44 5.00
C GLU A 319 -10.08 5.35 4.68
N SER A 320 -9.35 4.48 5.37
CA SER A 320 -7.90 4.43 5.27
C SER A 320 -7.39 3.49 4.20
N GLY A 321 -8.19 2.50 3.78
CA GLY A 321 -7.76 1.49 2.81
C GLY A 321 -8.75 1.19 1.71
N ARG A 322 -8.75 -0.08 1.30
CA ARG A 322 -9.54 -0.58 0.17
C ARG A 322 -11.02 -0.62 0.50
N THR A 323 -11.84 -0.61 -0.54
CA THR A 323 -13.27 -0.84 -0.41
C THR A 323 -13.58 -2.31 -0.69
N PHE A 324 -14.22 -2.98 0.26
CA PHE A 324 -14.69 -4.34 0.09
C PHE A 324 -16.14 -4.32 -0.41
N VAL A 325 -16.39 -5.05 -1.49
CA VAL A 325 -17.69 -5.09 -2.17
C VAL A 325 -18.38 -6.41 -1.84
N PHE A 326 -19.46 -6.34 -1.06
CA PHE A 326 -20.26 -7.50 -0.68
C PHE A 326 -21.55 -7.52 -1.49
N ASP A 327 -21.82 -8.62 -2.20
CA ASP A 327 -23.07 -8.82 -2.92
C ASP A 327 -24.25 -8.96 -1.94
N VAL A 328 -25.34 -8.23 -2.21
CA VAL A 328 -26.58 -8.30 -1.42
C VAL A 328 -27.84 -8.48 -2.30
N LYS A 329 -27.69 -8.90 -3.56
CA LYS A 329 -28.82 -9.09 -4.50
C LYS A 329 -29.86 -10.09 -4.01
N ASP A 330 -29.39 -11.13 -3.32
CA ASP A 330 -30.22 -12.20 -2.78
C ASP A 330 -30.81 -11.87 -1.40
N SER A 331 -30.82 -10.59 -1.00
CA SER A 331 -31.43 -10.14 0.25
C SER A 331 -32.92 -10.45 0.26
N LYS A 332 -33.37 -11.12 1.33
CA LYS A 332 -34.77 -11.53 1.50
C LYS A 332 -35.62 -10.46 2.14
#